data_AF-A0A7X3NYA8-F1
#
_entry.id   AF-A0A7X3NYA8-F1
#
_cell.length_a   1.000
_cell.length_b   1.000
_cell.length_c   1.000
_cell.angle_alpha   90.00
_cell.angle_beta   90.00
_cell.angle_gamma   90.00
#
_symmetry.space_group_name_H-M   'P 1'
#
loop_
_entity.id
_entity.type
_entity.pdbx_description
1 polymer ?
#
loop_
_entity_poly.entity_id
_entity_poly.type
_entity_poly.pdbx_seq_one_letter_code
_entity_poly.pdbx_strand_id
1 'polypeptide(L)'
;MKDLEELCLQGDNLTLIHDLNEAAIRVRILLLKKLYGEIDSSLTELISKKPADKDRERKLSEETMEGYVRRTKGNMYYGLFYPFGSGDAQIGVEFGSDIVFGVRYAKEKDAAKYSRLKEALKNVNGGKSNPWWPWYRCTDGGLDLRNPTPENLEFVSKLLSDEEARKKYVEEIPHRLKPVWDAGEDL
;
A
#
# COMPACT_ATOMS: atom_id res chain seq x y z
N MET A 1 -16.16 25.20 -17.89
CA MET A 1 -16.28 23.77 -18.25
C MET A 1 -16.94 23.52 -19.60
N LYS A 2 -17.44 24.54 -20.33
CA LYS A 2 -18.09 24.33 -21.64
C LYS A 2 -17.17 23.91 -22.79
N ASP A 3 -15.85 24.09 -22.68
CA ASP A 3 -14.97 23.92 -23.85
C ASP A 3 -14.38 22.51 -24.02
N LEU A 4 -14.24 21.73 -22.94
CA LEU A 4 -13.69 20.37 -23.00
C LEU A 4 -14.70 19.35 -23.53
N GLU A 5 -15.97 19.49 -23.14
CA GLU A 5 -17.05 18.60 -23.62
C GLU A 5 -17.23 18.74 -25.13
N GLU A 6 -17.20 19.97 -25.65
CA GLU A 6 -17.27 20.23 -27.09
C GLU A 6 -16.03 19.72 -27.82
N LEU A 7 -14.83 19.87 -27.23
CA LEU A 7 -13.59 19.32 -27.77
C LEU A 7 -13.66 17.80 -27.86
N CYS A 8 -14.20 17.11 -26.85
CA CYS A 8 -14.35 15.65 -26.85
C CYS A 8 -15.14 15.13 -28.06
N LEU A 9 -16.14 15.89 -28.52
CA LEU A 9 -17.02 15.49 -29.63
C LEU A 9 -16.40 15.70 -31.03
N GLN A 10 -15.21 16.30 -31.12
CA GLN A 10 -14.57 16.61 -32.39
C GLN A 10 -13.55 15.53 -32.80
N GLY A 11 -13.52 15.20 -34.09
CA GLY A 11 -12.54 14.28 -34.67
C GLY A 11 -12.46 12.95 -33.92
N ASP A 12 -11.24 12.50 -33.65
CA ASP A 12 -10.96 11.24 -32.94
C ASP A 12 -10.67 11.48 -31.44
N ASN A 13 -11.10 12.61 -30.87
CA ASN A 13 -10.71 13.00 -29.52
C ASN A 13 -11.18 12.02 -28.44
N LEU A 14 -12.33 11.35 -28.61
CA LEU A 14 -12.75 10.27 -27.69
C LEU A 14 -11.80 9.08 -27.69
N THR A 15 -11.25 8.70 -28.86
CA THR A 15 -10.25 7.64 -28.97
C THR A 15 -8.94 8.05 -28.31
N LEU A 16 -8.51 9.30 -28.52
CA LEU A 16 -7.32 9.84 -27.85
C LEU A 16 -7.47 9.87 -26.33
N ILE A 17 -8.65 10.23 -25.81
CA ILE A 17 -8.94 10.20 -24.37
C ILE A 17 -8.87 8.77 -23.83
N HIS A 18 -9.39 7.80 -24.57
CA HIS A 18 -9.25 6.38 -24.19
C HIS A 18 -7.77 5.98 -24.10
N ASP A 19 -6.96 6.30 -25.11
CA ASP A 19 -5.54 5.94 -25.13
C ASP A 19 -4.75 6.63 -24.02
N LEU A 20 -5.07 7.89 -23.71
CA LEU A 20 -4.50 8.61 -22.57
C LEU A 20 -4.86 7.96 -21.24
N ASN A 21 -6.10 7.52 -21.08
CA ASN A 21 -6.53 6.80 -19.87
C ASN A 21 -5.79 5.46 -19.72
N GLU A 22 -5.61 4.71 -20.81
CA GLU A 22 -4.84 3.47 -20.82
C GLU A 22 -3.36 3.71 -20.49
N ALA A 23 -2.76 4.76 -21.05
CA ALA A 23 -1.40 5.16 -20.69
C ALA A 23 -1.29 5.55 -19.21
N ALA A 24 -2.25 6.31 -18.69
CA ALA A 24 -2.30 6.71 -17.28
C ALA A 24 -2.45 5.50 -16.33
N ILE A 25 -3.17 4.45 -16.73
CA ILE A 25 -3.23 3.18 -15.99
C ILE A 25 -1.84 2.53 -15.92
N ARG A 26 -1.15 2.42 -17.06
CA ARG A 26 0.20 1.81 -17.13
C ARG A 26 1.22 2.58 -16.27
N VAL A 27 1.15 3.91 -16.28
CA VAL A 27 2.00 4.78 -15.45
C VAL A 27 1.78 4.51 -13.96
N ARG A 28 0.52 4.35 -13.51
CA ARG A 28 0.21 4.02 -12.11
C ARG A 28 0.68 2.63 -11.71
N ILE A 29 0.55 1.65 -12.62
CA ILE A 29 1.09 0.30 -12.41
C ILE A 29 2.62 0.34 -12.27
N LEU A 30 3.31 1.13 -13.11
CA LEU A 30 4.76 1.29 -13.01
C LEU A 30 5.18 1.87 -11.66
N LEU A 31 4.47 2.89 -11.17
CA LEU A 31 4.74 3.43 -9.83
C LEU A 31 4.49 2.39 -8.75
N LEU A 32 3.38 1.65 -8.81
CA LEU A 32 3.08 0.58 -7.87
C LEU A 32 4.19 -0.49 -7.83
N LYS A 33 4.72 -0.90 -9.00
CA LYS A 33 5.87 -1.81 -9.11
C LYS A 33 7.09 -1.27 -8.36
N LYS A 34 7.42 0.00 -8.57
CA LYS A 34 8.59 0.66 -7.94
C LYS A 34 8.42 0.76 -6.42
N LEU A 35 7.29 1.32 -5.96
CA LEU A 35 7.00 1.47 -4.54
C LEU A 35 7.03 0.12 -3.83
N TYR A 36 6.41 -0.90 -4.42
CA TYR A 36 6.44 -2.23 -3.84
C TYR A 36 7.86 -2.78 -3.69
N GLY A 37 8.67 -2.72 -4.74
CA GLY A 37 10.03 -3.26 -4.69
C GLY A 37 10.91 -2.53 -3.68
N GLU A 38 10.76 -1.22 -3.56
CA GLU A 38 11.49 -0.41 -2.58
C GLU A 38 11.01 -0.73 -1.15
N ILE A 39 9.71 -0.82 -0.89
CA ILE A 39 9.17 -1.17 0.43
C ILE A 39 9.59 -2.59 0.84
N ASP A 40 9.50 -3.57 -0.08
CA ASP A 40 9.90 -4.96 0.19
C ASP A 40 11.39 -5.04 0.57
N SER A 41 12.23 -4.30 -0.17
CA SER A 41 13.66 -4.22 0.10
C SER A 41 13.92 -3.64 1.49
N SER A 42 13.32 -2.49 1.81
CA SER A 42 13.51 -1.83 3.10
C SER A 42 12.96 -2.65 4.29
N LEU A 43 11.82 -3.32 4.12
CA LEU A 43 11.26 -4.16 5.18
C LEU A 43 12.05 -5.45 5.38
N THR A 44 12.58 -6.04 4.31
CA THR A 44 13.47 -7.20 4.41
C THR A 44 14.73 -6.87 5.21
N GLU A 45 15.31 -5.69 4.98
CA GLU A 45 16.45 -5.19 5.75
C GLU A 45 16.09 -4.96 7.23
N LEU A 46 14.96 -4.30 7.48
CA LEU A 46 14.46 -4.02 8.82
C LEU A 46 14.21 -5.29 9.65
N ILE A 47 13.50 -6.25 9.06
CA ILE A 47 12.93 -7.40 9.76
C ILE A 47 13.91 -8.59 9.77
N SER A 48 14.87 -8.62 8.83
CA SER A 48 15.78 -9.75 8.62
C SER A 48 15.06 -11.10 8.41
N LYS A 49 13.78 -11.07 8.04
CA LYS A 49 12.96 -12.24 7.70
C LYS A 49 12.34 -12.03 6.33
N LYS A 50 12.05 -13.15 5.67
CA LYS A 50 11.32 -13.16 4.39
C LYS A 50 9.82 -12.98 4.63
N PRO A 51 9.08 -12.41 3.65
CA PRO A 51 7.62 -12.40 3.69
C PRO A 51 7.07 -13.83 3.85
N ALA A 52 5.95 -14.00 4.57
CA ALA A 52 5.40 -15.32 4.86
C ALA A 52 5.04 -16.08 3.56
N ASP A 53 5.54 -17.31 3.39
CA ASP A 53 5.43 -18.08 2.14
C ASP A 53 3.97 -18.35 1.70
N LYS A 54 3.03 -18.44 2.64
CA LYS A 54 1.59 -18.63 2.32
C LYS A 54 0.95 -17.42 1.64
N ASP A 55 1.55 -16.24 1.80
CA ASP A 55 1.13 -15.01 1.11
C ASP A 55 2.03 -14.70 -0.10
N ARG A 56 3.19 -15.37 -0.24
CA ARG A 56 4.01 -15.32 -1.47
C ARG A 56 3.33 -15.95 -2.67
N GLU A 57 2.29 -16.76 -2.49
CA GLU A 57 1.47 -17.29 -3.59
C GLU A 57 0.52 -16.24 -4.18
N ARG A 58 0.29 -15.11 -3.49
CA ARG A 58 -0.08 -13.85 -4.17
C ARG A 58 1.19 -13.16 -4.66
N LYS A 59 1.95 -13.87 -5.51
CA LYS A 59 3.01 -13.23 -6.30
C LYS A 59 2.39 -12.01 -6.95
N LEU A 60 3.13 -10.92 -6.97
CA LEU A 60 2.84 -9.76 -7.80
C LEU A 60 2.95 -10.17 -9.25
N SER A 61 1.93 -10.86 -9.74
CA SER A 61 1.70 -10.87 -11.15
C SER A 61 1.35 -9.44 -11.54
N GLU A 62 1.84 -9.06 -12.70
CA GLU A 62 1.38 -7.87 -13.40
C GLU A 62 -0.16 -7.84 -13.46
N GLU A 63 -0.79 -8.99 -13.64
CA GLU A 63 -2.24 -9.19 -13.56
C GLU A 63 -2.87 -8.75 -12.23
N THR A 64 -2.23 -9.01 -11.09
CA THR A 64 -2.75 -8.58 -9.78
C THR A 64 -2.71 -7.06 -9.63
N MET A 65 -1.62 -6.43 -10.07
CA MET A 65 -1.49 -4.96 -10.07
C MET A 65 -2.46 -4.30 -11.05
N GLU A 66 -2.59 -4.87 -12.25
CA GLU A 66 -3.56 -4.43 -13.25
C GLU A 66 -4.98 -4.54 -12.70
N GLY A 67 -5.32 -5.67 -12.09
CA GLY A 67 -6.64 -5.88 -11.50
C GLY A 67 -6.96 -4.88 -10.39
N TYR A 68 -5.97 -4.53 -9.58
CA TYR A 68 -6.09 -3.49 -8.55
C TYR A 68 -6.36 -2.10 -9.17
N VAL A 69 -5.50 -1.65 -10.10
CA VAL A 69 -5.62 -0.31 -10.72
C VAL A 69 -6.89 -0.20 -11.57
N ARG A 70 -7.31 -1.29 -12.23
CA ARG A 70 -8.51 -1.33 -13.10
C ARG A 70 -9.82 -1.64 -12.36
N ARG A 71 -9.79 -1.86 -11.04
CA ARG A 71 -10.97 -2.21 -10.22
C ARG A 71 -11.69 -3.50 -10.63
N THR A 72 -10.97 -4.53 -11.08
CA THR A 72 -11.61 -5.81 -11.43
C THR A 72 -12.27 -6.43 -10.17
N LYS A 73 -13.53 -6.86 -10.27
CA LYS A 73 -14.29 -7.41 -9.12
C LYS A 73 -13.51 -8.51 -8.42
N GLY A 74 -13.38 -8.41 -7.09
CA GLY A 74 -12.77 -9.44 -6.24
C GLY A 74 -11.33 -9.17 -5.78
N ASN A 75 -10.62 -8.21 -6.37
CA ASN A 75 -9.24 -7.91 -6.01
C ASN A 75 -9.16 -6.66 -5.10
N MET A 76 -9.54 -6.82 -3.83
CA MET A 76 -9.75 -5.67 -2.93
C MET A 76 -8.52 -5.22 -2.16
N TYR A 77 -7.56 -6.11 -1.88
CA TYR A 77 -6.43 -5.81 -1.01
C TYR A 77 -5.17 -6.52 -1.48
N TYR A 78 -4.14 -5.71 -1.71
CA TYR A 78 -2.84 -6.11 -2.21
C TYR A 78 -1.76 -5.61 -1.24
N GLY A 79 -0.79 -6.44 -0.85
CA GLY A 79 0.14 -6.04 0.21
C GLY A 79 1.31 -6.99 0.50
N LEU A 80 2.26 -6.48 1.28
CA LEU A 80 3.41 -7.18 1.85
C LEU A 80 3.09 -7.65 3.25
N PHE A 81 3.37 -8.91 3.58
CA PHE A 81 3.19 -9.43 4.95
C PHE A 81 4.38 -10.25 5.42
N TYR A 82 4.97 -9.82 6.53
CA TYR A 82 6.11 -10.46 7.18
C TYR A 82 5.67 -11.05 8.52
N PRO A 83 6.21 -12.20 8.95
CA PRO A 83 5.93 -12.74 10.28
C PRO A 83 6.26 -11.72 11.38
N PHE A 84 5.40 -11.61 12.39
CA PHE A 84 5.56 -10.71 13.53
C PHE A 84 5.37 -11.46 14.84
N GLY A 85 6.35 -11.32 15.74
CA GLY A 85 6.34 -12.00 17.02
C GLY A 85 6.33 -13.53 16.89
N SER A 86 5.80 -14.18 17.93
CA SER A 86 5.50 -15.60 17.93
C SER A 86 4.10 -15.89 17.36
N GLY A 87 4.01 -16.78 16.38
CA GLY A 87 2.74 -17.24 15.78
C GLY A 87 2.26 -16.42 14.58
N ASP A 88 0.94 -16.26 14.44
CA ASP A 88 0.32 -15.86 13.16
C ASP A 88 0.07 -14.35 12.97
N ALA A 89 0.70 -13.49 13.77
CA ALA A 89 0.63 -12.05 13.53
C ALA A 89 1.61 -11.65 12.43
N GLN A 90 1.32 -10.57 11.72
CA GLN A 90 2.12 -10.13 10.59
C GLN A 90 2.41 -8.62 10.65
N ILE A 91 3.61 -8.19 10.28
CA ILE A 91 3.84 -6.81 9.84
C ILE A 91 3.35 -6.72 8.40
N GLY A 92 2.40 -5.83 8.15
CA GLY A 92 1.74 -5.69 6.87
C GLY A 92 1.92 -4.31 6.25
N VAL A 93 1.96 -4.25 4.92
CA VAL A 93 1.74 -3.03 4.12
C VAL A 93 0.69 -3.36 3.06
N GLU A 94 -0.45 -2.69 3.05
CA GLU A 94 -1.53 -2.87 2.08
C GLU A 94 -1.73 -1.59 1.23
N PHE A 95 -1.89 -1.77 -0.07
CA PHE A 95 -2.22 -0.70 -1.02
C PHE A 95 -3.74 -0.65 -1.22
N GLY A 96 -4.36 0.47 -0.85
CA GLY A 96 -5.78 0.76 -1.03
C GLY A 96 -6.00 2.22 -1.43
N SER A 97 -7.02 2.87 -0.87
CA SER A 97 -7.16 4.33 -1.03
C SER A 97 -5.95 5.10 -0.50
N ASP A 98 -5.23 4.51 0.45
CA ASP A 98 -3.92 4.92 0.92
C ASP A 98 -3.01 3.69 1.02
N ILE A 99 -1.72 3.91 1.28
CA ILE A 99 -0.83 2.83 1.73
C ILE A 99 -0.98 2.68 3.24
N VAL A 100 -1.61 1.58 3.67
CA VAL A 100 -1.80 1.21 5.07
C VAL A 100 -0.65 0.32 5.51
N PHE A 101 -0.12 0.50 6.71
CA PHE A 101 0.90 -0.39 7.25
C PHE A 101 0.76 -0.55 8.76
N GLY A 102 1.22 -1.68 9.30
CA GLY A 102 1.12 -1.97 10.73
C GLY A 102 1.21 -3.44 11.10
N VAL A 103 0.60 -3.80 12.23
CA VAL A 103 0.46 -5.19 12.66
C VAL A 103 -0.92 -5.68 12.28
N ARG A 104 -0.96 -6.70 11.44
CA ARG A 104 -2.17 -7.39 10.98
C ARG A 104 -2.42 -8.62 11.84
N TYR A 105 -3.60 -8.64 12.47
CA TYR A 105 -4.13 -9.79 13.20
C TYR A 105 -5.65 -9.63 13.34
N ALA A 106 -6.42 -10.60 12.86
CA ALA A 106 -7.88 -10.55 12.92
C ALA A 106 -8.40 -10.86 14.33
N LYS A 107 -9.25 -9.96 14.86
CA LYS A 107 -9.88 -10.14 16.17
C LYS A 107 -10.75 -11.39 16.23
N GLU A 108 -11.37 -11.77 15.11
CA GLU A 108 -12.22 -12.96 14.99
C GLU A 108 -11.43 -14.26 15.15
N LYS A 109 -10.11 -14.24 14.86
CA LYS A 109 -9.25 -15.40 15.00
C LYS A 109 -8.94 -15.71 16.46
N ASP A 110 -8.60 -14.67 17.23
CA ASP A 110 -8.38 -14.73 18.67
C ASP A 110 -8.46 -13.32 19.27
N ALA A 111 -9.56 -13.03 19.97
CA ALA A 111 -9.80 -11.71 20.54
C ALA A 111 -8.83 -11.37 21.70
N ALA A 112 -8.34 -12.38 22.42
CA ALA A 112 -7.40 -12.20 23.53
C ALA A 112 -6.02 -11.82 22.99
N LYS A 113 -5.51 -12.55 21.99
CA LYS A 113 -4.25 -12.21 21.32
C LYS A 113 -4.31 -10.85 20.63
N TYR A 114 -5.41 -10.55 19.93
CA TYR A 114 -5.64 -9.21 19.36
C TYR A 114 -5.52 -8.11 20.42
N SER A 115 -6.18 -8.29 21.57
CA SER A 115 -6.19 -7.30 22.64
C SER A 115 -4.80 -7.12 23.28
N ARG A 116 -4.05 -8.22 23.45
CA ARG A 116 -2.66 -8.18 23.93
C ARG A 116 -1.75 -7.41 22.97
N LEU A 117 -1.86 -7.66 21.66
CA LEU A 117 -1.09 -6.94 20.64
C LEU A 117 -1.44 -5.44 20.64
N LYS A 118 -2.74 -5.12 20.65
CA LYS A 118 -3.21 -3.73 20.70
C LYS A 118 -2.70 -2.99 21.94
N GLU A 119 -2.76 -3.64 23.11
CA GLU A 119 -2.31 -3.07 24.38
C GLU A 119 -0.78 -2.86 24.39
N ALA A 120 -0.01 -3.83 23.93
CA ALA A 120 1.45 -3.71 23.85
C ALA A 120 1.88 -2.56 22.92
N LEU A 121 1.11 -2.31 21.85
CA LEU A 121 1.42 -1.29 20.86
C LEU A 121 0.74 0.07 21.12
N LYS A 122 -0.02 0.21 22.22
CA LYS A 122 -0.79 1.44 22.50
C LYS A 122 0.07 2.70 22.60
N ASN A 123 1.31 2.53 23.07
CA ASN A 123 2.27 3.62 23.27
C ASN A 123 3.19 3.81 22.04
N VAL A 124 3.05 2.97 21.02
CA VAL A 124 3.82 3.10 19.79
C VAL A 124 3.15 4.15 18.90
N ASN A 125 3.83 5.29 18.82
CA ASN A 125 3.41 6.60 18.36
C ASN A 125 2.36 6.64 17.22
N GLY A 126 1.12 7.05 17.57
CA GLY A 126 0.10 7.51 16.63
C GLY A 126 -0.66 6.46 15.83
N GLY A 127 -0.56 5.18 16.21
CA GLY A 127 -1.33 4.10 15.56
C GLY A 127 -2.82 4.16 15.85
N LYS A 128 -3.61 3.71 14.88
CA LYS A 128 -5.04 3.42 15.01
C LYS A 128 -5.24 1.90 15.15
N SER A 129 -6.45 1.48 15.53
CA SER A 129 -6.81 0.06 15.60
C SER A 129 -8.16 -0.20 14.94
N ASN A 130 -8.30 -1.33 14.25
CA ASN A 130 -9.56 -1.83 13.71
C ASN A 130 -9.61 -3.38 13.85
N PRO A 131 -10.72 -4.07 13.55
CA PRO A 131 -10.85 -5.52 13.76
C PRO A 131 -9.76 -6.39 13.10
N TRP A 132 -9.08 -5.92 12.05
CA TRP A 132 -8.02 -6.65 11.34
C TRP A 132 -6.60 -6.18 11.70
N TRP A 133 -6.50 -4.99 12.29
CA TRP A 133 -5.23 -4.32 12.58
C TRP A 133 -5.24 -3.84 14.04
N PRO A 134 -4.66 -4.60 14.99
CA PRO A 134 -4.46 -4.11 16.36
C PRO A 134 -3.69 -2.79 16.42
N TRP A 135 -2.82 -2.54 15.42
CA TRP A 135 -2.13 -1.27 15.22
C TRP A 135 -1.91 -1.04 13.72
N TYR A 136 -2.27 0.14 13.21
CA TYR A 136 -1.95 0.56 11.85
C TYR A 136 -1.81 2.08 11.70
N ARG A 137 -1.14 2.49 10.62
CA ARG A 137 -1.09 3.86 10.12
C ARG A 137 -1.24 3.87 8.60
N CYS A 138 -1.48 5.04 8.04
CA CYS A 138 -1.40 5.28 6.61
C CYS A 138 -0.17 6.15 6.32
N THR A 139 0.36 6.07 5.10
CA THR A 139 1.38 7.02 4.64
C THR A 139 0.86 8.44 4.61
N ASP A 140 1.75 9.41 4.84
CA ASP A 140 1.37 10.81 4.77
C ASP A 140 1.15 11.21 3.29
N GLY A 141 0.10 11.99 3.01
CA GLY A 141 -0.20 12.47 1.64
C GLY A 141 -1.19 11.63 0.83
N GLY A 142 -1.63 10.48 1.36
CA GLY A 142 -2.82 9.75 0.88
C GLY A 142 -2.83 9.38 -0.61
N LEU A 143 -1.89 8.52 -1.02
CA LEU A 143 -1.72 8.11 -2.42
C LEU A 143 -2.76 7.06 -2.85
N ASP A 144 -3.86 7.49 -3.46
CA ASP A 144 -4.83 6.59 -4.12
C ASP A 144 -4.42 6.32 -5.58
N LEU A 145 -3.82 5.15 -5.84
CA LEU A 145 -3.48 4.73 -7.22
C LEU A 145 -4.69 4.16 -7.98
N ARG A 146 -5.75 3.78 -7.27
CA ARG A 146 -6.97 3.21 -7.84
C ARG A 146 -7.88 4.33 -8.36
N ASN A 147 -8.08 5.39 -7.57
CA ASN A 147 -8.94 6.54 -7.89
C ASN A 147 -8.21 7.85 -7.60
N PRO A 148 -7.17 8.16 -8.38
CA PRO A 148 -6.36 9.32 -8.11
C PRO A 148 -7.18 10.60 -8.27
N THR A 149 -7.09 11.46 -7.27
CA THR A 149 -7.42 12.89 -7.40
C THR A 149 -6.40 13.58 -8.31
N PRO A 150 -6.68 14.80 -8.83
CA PRO A 150 -5.66 15.59 -9.53
C PRO A 150 -4.36 15.74 -8.72
N GLU A 151 -4.47 15.96 -7.41
CA GLU A 151 -3.33 16.07 -6.49
C GLU A 151 -2.56 14.73 -6.39
N ASN A 152 -3.26 13.59 -6.40
CA ASN A 152 -2.59 12.29 -6.49
C ASN A 152 -1.85 12.13 -7.81
N LEU A 153 -2.39 12.58 -8.94
CA LEU A 153 -1.71 12.47 -10.24
C LEU A 153 -0.42 13.30 -10.28
N GLU A 154 -0.43 14.50 -9.71
CA GLU A 154 0.78 15.31 -9.54
C GLU A 154 1.81 14.58 -8.66
N PHE A 155 1.34 13.99 -7.55
CA PHE A 155 2.22 13.25 -6.67
C PHE A 155 2.77 11.97 -7.33
N VAL A 156 1.96 11.25 -8.10
CA VAL A 156 2.39 10.10 -8.92
C VAL A 156 3.49 10.52 -9.88
N SER A 157 3.29 11.63 -10.60
CA SER A 157 4.29 12.16 -11.53
C SER A 157 5.60 12.45 -10.81
N LYS A 158 5.53 13.14 -9.66
CA LYS A 158 6.70 13.45 -8.83
C LYS A 158 7.44 12.18 -8.40
N LEU A 159 6.75 11.21 -7.82
CA LEU A 159 7.36 9.96 -7.34
C LEU A 159 7.99 9.13 -8.47
N LEU A 160 7.48 9.24 -9.70
CA LEU A 160 8.04 8.58 -10.86
C LEU A 160 9.29 9.28 -11.40
N SER A 161 9.29 10.61 -11.47
CA SER A 161 10.39 11.41 -12.01
C SER A 161 11.54 11.64 -11.02
N ASP A 162 11.26 11.61 -9.72
CA ASP A 162 12.21 11.91 -8.66
C ASP A 162 12.39 10.67 -7.75
N GLU A 163 13.54 10.01 -7.93
CA GLU A 163 13.90 8.83 -7.15
C GLU A 163 14.09 9.13 -5.66
N GLU A 164 14.66 10.29 -5.31
CA GLU A 164 14.91 10.65 -3.92
C GLU A 164 13.61 10.99 -3.19
N ALA A 165 12.68 11.67 -3.87
CA ALA A 165 11.34 11.87 -3.33
C ALA A 165 10.61 10.54 -3.09
N ARG A 166 10.78 9.57 -3.98
CA ARG A 166 10.17 8.24 -3.85
C ARG A 166 10.78 7.44 -2.70
N LYS A 167 12.12 7.39 -2.60
CA LYS A 167 12.80 6.74 -1.47
C LYS A 167 12.37 7.34 -0.14
N LYS A 168 12.38 8.68 -0.03
CA LYS A 168 11.93 9.38 1.20
C LYS A 168 10.48 9.04 1.56
N TYR A 169 9.61 8.92 0.56
CA TYR A 169 8.23 8.51 0.78
C TYR A 169 8.13 7.06 1.26
N VAL A 170 8.93 6.14 0.70
CA VAL A 170 9.00 4.75 1.15
C VAL A 170 9.59 4.62 2.56
N GLU A 171 10.64 5.38 2.87
CA GLU A 171 11.37 5.33 4.14
C GLU A 171 10.51 5.62 5.37
N GLU A 172 9.38 6.33 5.23
CA GLU A 172 8.49 6.56 6.37
C GLU A 172 7.95 5.24 6.94
N ILE A 173 7.74 4.23 6.09
CA ILE A 173 7.12 2.95 6.46
C ILE A 173 8.05 2.16 7.39
N PRO A 174 9.28 1.77 7.00
CA PRO A 174 10.19 1.07 7.91
C PRO A 174 10.55 1.92 9.13
N HIS A 175 10.69 3.25 8.97
CA HIS A 175 10.96 4.15 10.10
C HIS A 175 9.86 4.10 11.16
N ARG A 176 8.58 4.11 10.74
CA ARG A 176 7.43 4.04 11.64
C ARG A 176 7.16 2.63 12.16
N LEU A 177 7.59 1.59 11.44
CA LEU A 177 7.46 0.20 11.86
C LEU A 177 8.59 -0.29 12.78
N LYS A 178 9.78 0.32 12.77
CA LYS A 178 10.89 -0.09 13.65
C LYS A 178 10.49 -0.13 15.14
N PRO A 179 9.86 0.91 15.72
CA PRO A 179 9.47 0.86 17.14
C PRO A 179 8.36 -0.16 17.42
N VAL A 180 7.53 -0.46 16.42
CA VAL A 180 6.49 -1.51 16.51
C VAL A 180 7.15 -2.88 16.52
N TRP A 181 8.14 -3.08 15.65
CA TRP A 181 8.95 -4.30 15.59
C TRP A 181 9.60 -4.58 16.95
N ASP A 182 10.33 -3.59 17.47
CA ASP A 182 11.07 -3.70 18.72
C ASP A 182 10.17 -3.94 19.93
N ALA A 183 8.95 -3.40 19.92
CA ALA A 183 8.00 -3.56 21.02
C ALA A 183 7.28 -4.92 21.02
N GLY A 184 7.28 -5.66 19.91
CA GLY A 184 6.45 -6.85 19.78
C GLY A 184 7.08 -8.08 19.13
N GLU A 185 8.36 -8.06 18.76
CA GLU A 185 9.06 -9.27 18.29
C GLU A 185 9.07 -10.40 19.33
N ASP A 186 9.02 -10.07 20.62
CA ASP A 186 9.02 -11.06 21.71
C ASP A 186 7.60 -11.49 22.17
N LEU A 187 6.53 -10.98 21.54
CA LEU A 187 5.14 -11.24 21.95
C LEU A 187 4.55 -12.56 21.41
#